data_AF-A0A6H5GCZ0-F1
#
_entry.id   AF-A0A6H5GCZ0-F1
#
_cell.length_a   1.000
_cell.length_b   1.000
_cell.length_c   1.000
_cell.angle_alpha   90.00
_cell.angle_beta   90.00
_cell.angle_gamma   90.00
#
_symmetry.space_group_name_H-M   'P 1'
#
loop_
_entity.id
_entity.type
_entity.pdbx_description
1 polymer ?
#
loop_
_entity_poly.entity_id
_entity_poly.type
_entity_poly.pdbx_seq_one_letter_code
_entity_poly.pdbx_strand_id
1 'polypeptide(L)'
;MLSSRAIRSRSPGYPSRNAANRSKKGRSNWAKEFLLLVLETSSIHGFNHVANKKTHPIENVLWIISIIVGAYGAYYLAQSTLARFNDSPTVISLERNYKDWNTTFPAVTICPAKKIDPEISEELIRK
;
A
#
# COMPACT_ATOMS: atom_id res chain seq x y z
N MET A 1 -64.47 -37.63 36.94
CA MET A 1 -64.42 -37.81 35.47
C MET A 1 -64.01 -36.49 34.85
N LEU A 2 -63.23 -36.54 33.76
CA LEU A 2 -62.49 -35.46 33.08
C LEU A 2 -61.10 -35.20 33.70
N SER A 3 -59.99 -35.13 32.97
CA SER A 3 -59.56 -35.64 31.66
C SER A 3 -58.15 -35.05 31.51
N SER A 4 -57.12 -35.88 31.64
CA SER A 4 -55.73 -35.51 31.37
C SER A 4 -55.61 -34.86 29.99
N ARG A 5 -55.12 -33.62 29.92
CA ARG A 5 -54.59 -33.03 28.68
C ARG A 5 -53.19 -32.49 28.94
N ALA A 6 -52.22 -33.33 28.62
CA ALA A 6 -50.82 -32.98 28.50
C ALA A 6 -50.64 -31.95 27.36
N ILE A 7 -50.00 -30.83 27.67
CA ILE A 7 -49.61 -29.81 26.70
C ILE A 7 -48.44 -30.39 25.89
N ARG A 8 -48.71 -30.77 24.64
CA ARG A 8 -47.70 -31.20 23.67
C ARG A 8 -46.94 -29.98 23.17
N SER A 9 -45.74 -29.75 23.71
CA SER A 9 -44.80 -28.77 23.15
C SER A 9 -44.35 -29.24 21.75
N ARG A 10 -44.62 -28.42 20.73
CA ARG A 10 -44.06 -28.61 19.39
C ARG A 10 -42.61 -28.12 19.40
N SER A 11 -41.65 -29.03 19.38
CA SER A 11 -40.26 -28.72 19.04
C SER A 11 -40.18 -28.27 17.58
N PRO A 12 -39.51 -27.15 17.25
CA PRO A 12 -39.23 -26.81 15.85
C PRO A 12 -38.19 -27.80 15.31
N GLY A 13 -38.61 -28.68 14.41
CA GLY A 13 -37.74 -29.57 13.66
C GLY A 13 -36.76 -28.78 12.80
N TYR A 14 -35.47 -29.06 12.97
CA TYR A 14 -34.40 -28.54 12.13
C TYR A 14 -34.53 -29.17 10.72
N PRO A 15 -34.51 -28.39 9.62
CA PRO A 15 -34.59 -28.97 8.29
C PRO A 15 -33.27 -29.70 7.97
N SER A 16 -33.39 -30.99 7.69
CA SER A 16 -32.32 -31.88 7.22
C SER A 16 -31.70 -31.30 5.94
N ARG A 17 -30.44 -30.86 6.05
CA ARG A 17 -29.67 -30.27 4.96
C ARG A 17 -29.14 -31.39 4.07
N ASN A 18 -29.68 -31.53 2.87
CA ASN A 18 -29.03 -32.28 1.78
C ASN A 18 -27.60 -31.73 1.58
N ALA A 19 -26.62 -32.48 2.09
CA ALA A 19 -25.25 -32.04 2.35
C ALA A 19 -24.35 -31.97 1.10
N ALA A 20 -24.78 -32.54 -0.03
CA ALA A 20 -23.92 -32.71 -1.20
C ALA A 20 -23.75 -31.47 -2.09
N ASN A 21 -24.58 -30.42 -1.94
CA ASN A 21 -24.63 -29.30 -2.91
C ASN A 21 -24.21 -27.92 -2.33
N ARG A 22 -23.64 -27.88 -1.12
CA ARG A 22 -23.27 -26.61 -0.42
C ARG A 22 -21.89 -26.06 -0.75
N SER A 23 -20.95 -26.90 -1.18
CA SER A 23 -19.53 -26.51 -1.22
C SER A 23 -19.23 -25.43 -2.29
N LYS A 24 -19.77 -25.59 -3.51
CA LYS A 24 -19.55 -24.61 -4.59
C LYS A 24 -20.41 -23.34 -4.44
N LYS A 25 -21.61 -23.47 -3.86
CA LYS A 25 -22.54 -22.34 -3.65
C LYS A 25 -22.12 -21.45 -2.46
N GLY A 26 -21.52 -22.03 -1.41
CA GLY A 26 -21.02 -21.30 -0.25
C GLY A 26 -19.86 -20.36 -0.57
N ARG A 27 -18.94 -20.76 -1.47
CA ARG A 27 -17.80 -19.92 -1.87
C ARG A 27 -18.17 -18.76 -2.82
N SER A 28 -19.27 -18.86 -3.56
CA SER A 28 -19.77 -17.71 -4.32
C SER A 28 -20.45 -16.70 -3.38
N ASN A 29 -21.21 -17.20 -2.42
CA ASN A 29 -22.03 -16.34 -1.57
C ASN A 29 -21.16 -15.51 -0.61
N TRP A 30 -20.15 -16.10 0.05
CA TRP A 30 -19.26 -15.29 0.90
C TRP A 30 -18.48 -14.21 0.12
N ALA A 31 -18.09 -14.47 -1.14
CA ALA A 31 -17.38 -13.49 -1.96
C ALA A 31 -18.31 -12.34 -2.35
N LYS A 32 -19.59 -12.63 -2.62
CA LYS A 32 -20.62 -11.61 -2.84
C LYS A 32 -20.90 -10.81 -1.58
N GLU A 33 -21.06 -11.47 -0.43
CA GLU A 33 -21.26 -10.79 0.86
C GLU A 33 -20.04 -9.94 1.23
N PHE A 34 -18.83 -10.45 1.05
CA PHE A 34 -17.59 -9.72 1.30
C PHE A 34 -17.43 -8.53 0.36
N LEU A 35 -17.73 -8.71 -0.92
CA LEU A 35 -17.76 -7.59 -1.86
C LEU A 35 -18.79 -6.57 -1.41
N LEU A 36 -20.06 -6.94 -1.20
CA LEU A 36 -21.10 -6.01 -0.74
C LEU A 36 -20.70 -5.26 0.54
N LEU A 37 -20.13 -5.96 1.52
CA LEU A 37 -19.60 -5.36 2.75
C LEU A 37 -18.47 -4.37 2.48
N VAL A 38 -17.50 -4.72 1.62
CA VAL A 38 -16.39 -3.83 1.24
C VAL A 38 -16.91 -2.63 0.45
N LEU A 39 -17.90 -2.81 -0.44
CA LEU A 39 -18.48 -1.74 -1.23
C LEU A 39 -19.28 -0.76 -0.34
N GLU A 40 -19.99 -1.29 0.67
CA GLU A 40 -20.77 -0.50 1.63
C GLU A 40 -19.90 0.23 2.66
N THR A 41 -18.81 -0.39 3.11
CA THR A 41 -17.89 0.18 4.11
C THR A 41 -16.79 1.05 3.50
N SER A 42 -16.54 0.95 2.19
CA SER A 42 -15.52 1.75 1.53
C SER A 42 -15.92 3.23 1.47
N SER A 43 -14.97 4.12 1.78
CA SER A 43 -15.15 5.57 1.60
C SER A 43 -15.07 6.01 0.13
N ILE A 44 -15.07 5.06 -0.81
CA ILE A 44 -15.03 5.32 -2.25
C ILE A 44 -16.46 5.61 -2.69
N HIS A 45 -16.79 6.90 -2.76
CA HIS A 45 -18.15 7.40 -2.99
C HIS A 45 -18.79 6.88 -4.30
N GLY A 46 -18.00 6.41 -5.27
CA GLY A 46 -18.48 5.83 -6.53
C GLY A 46 -19.15 4.45 -6.40
N PHE A 47 -18.89 3.69 -5.33
CA PHE A 47 -19.43 2.33 -5.20
C PHE A 47 -20.90 2.27 -4.75
N ASN A 48 -21.38 3.33 -4.07
CA ASN A 48 -22.80 3.45 -3.71
C ASN A 48 -23.70 3.52 -4.96
N HIS A 49 -23.23 4.13 -6.05
CA HIS A 49 -23.96 4.13 -7.33
C HIS A 49 -24.08 2.75 -7.97
N VAL A 50 -23.09 1.87 -7.80
CA VAL A 50 -23.11 0.49 -8.31
C VAL A 50 -24.06 -0.41 -7.49
N ALA A 51 -24.22 -0.13 -6.20
CA ALA A 51 -25.08 -0.91 -5.29
C ALA A 51 -26.57 -0.52 -5.36
N ASN A 52 -26.90 0.65 -5.91
CA ASN A 52 -28.27 1.12 -6.03
C ASN A 52 -29.01 0.42 -7.19
N LYS A 53 -30.00 -0.42 -6.86
CA LYS A 53 -30.80 -1.20 -7.83
C LYS A 53 -31.69 -0.38 -8.80
N LYS A 54 -31.69 0.96 -8.69
CA LYS A 54 -32.53 1.86 -9.49
C LYS A 54 -31.77 2.66 -10.56
N THR A 55 -30.46 2.45 -10.70
CA THR A 55 -29.65 3.16 -11.69
C THR A 55 -29.74 2.50 -13.08
N HIS A 56 -29.56 3.30 -14.13
CA HIS A 56 -29.51 2.78 -15.48
C HIS A 56 -28.29 1.85 -15.65
N PRO A 57 -28.42 0.75 -16.41
CA PRO A 57 -27.33 -0.22 -16.59
C PRO A 57 -26.04 0.41 -17.18
N ILE A 58 -26.17 1.47 -17.97
CA ILE A 58 -25.04 2.22 -18.54
C ILE A 58 -24.22 2.92 -17.45
N GLU A 59 -24.90 3.52 -16.47
CA GLU A 59 -24.24 4.20 -15.36
C GLU A 59 -23.39 3.21 -14.55
N ASN A 60 -23.93 2.01 -14.30
CA ASN A 60 -23.21 0.95 -13.59
C ASN A 60 -21.96 0.50 -14.36
N VAL A 61 -22.03 0.39 -15.70
CA VAL A 61 -20.87 0.06 -16.53
C VAL A 61 -19.80 1.16 -16.45
N LEU A 62 -20.20 2.44 -16.50
CA LEU A 62 -19.26 3.56 -16.38
C LEU A 62 -18.55 3.56 -15.02
N TRP A 63 -19.25 3.28 -13.93
CA TRP A 63 -18.66 3.18 -12.61
C TRP A 63 -17.67 2.00 -12.51
N ILE A 64 -18.05 0.82 -13.01
CA ILE A 64 -17.16 -0.34 -13.06
C ILE A 64 -15.89 -0.04 -13.84
N ILE A 65 -16.02 0.59 -15.03
CA ILE A 65 -14.86 1.00 -15.84
C ILE A 65 -13.99 1.99 -15.07
N SER A 66 -14.60 2.98 -14.42
CA SER A 66 -13.88 4.00 -13.65
C SER A 66 -13.07 3.38 -12.50
N ILE A 67 -13.64 2.40 -11.80
CA ILE A 67 -12.96 1.65 -10.74
C ILE A 67 -11.79 0.84 -11.31
N ILE A 68 -11.99 0.15 -12.43
CA ILE A 68 -10.95 -0.64 -13.08
C ILE A 68 -9.78 0.24 -13.53
N VAL A 69 -10.09 1.37 -14.18
CA VAL A 69 -9.08 2.33 -14.64
C VAL A 69 -8.33 2.94 -13.45
N GLY A 70 -9.05 3.33 -12.39
CA GLY A 70 -8.43 3.85 -11.17
C GLY A 70 -7.51 2.83 -10.49
N ALA A 71 -7.95 1.58 -10.36
CA ALA A 71 -7.15 0.50 -9.78
C ALA A 71 -5.91 0.19 -10.63
N TYR A 72 -6.04 0.16 -11.95
CA TYR A 72 -4.94 -0.05 -12.87
C TYR A 72 -3.92 1.10 -12.81
N GLY A 73 -4.40 2.35 -12.81
CA GLY A 73 -3.54 3.53 -12.68
C GLY A 73 -2.79 3.57 -11.35
N ALA A 74 -3.47 3.23 -10.24
CA ALA A 74 -2.85 3.14 -8.92
C ALA A 74 -1.77 2.04 -8.88
N TYR A 75 -2.05 0.86 -9.45
CA TYR A 75 -1.07 -0.22 -9.56
C TYR A 75 0.15 0.18 -10.39
N TYR A 76 -0.06 0.78 -11.55
CA TYR A 76 1.02 1.26 -12.41
C TYR A 76 1.90 2.31 -11.72
N LEU A 77 1.28 3.30 -11.08
CA LEU A 77 1.99 4.33 -10.33
C LEU A 77 2.76 3.74 -9.15
N ALA A 78 2.16 2.80 -8.42
CA ALA A 78 2.82 2.10 -7.31
C ALA A 78 4.07 1.35 -7.80
N GLN A 79 3.98 0.62 -8.92
CA GLN A 79 5.15 -0.04 -9.51
C GLN A 79 6.25 0.96 -9.89
N SER A 80 5.89 2.06 -10.54
CA SER A 80 6.87 3.10 -10.91
C SER A 80 7.55 3.73 -9.68
N THR A 81 6.79 3.94 -8.60
CA THR A 81 7.31 4.50 -7.35
C THR A 81 8.22 3.51 -6.66
N LEU A 82 7.84 2.23 -6.63
CA LEU A 82 8.63 1.16 -6.04
C LEU A 82 9.94 0.92 -6.81
N ALA A 83 9.90 0.97 -8.14
CA ALA A 83 11.10 0.87 -8.97
C ALA A 83 12.11 1.99 -8.61
N ARG A 84 11.64 3.24 -8.54
CA ARG A 84 12.47 4.38 -8.14
C ARG A 84 13.03 4.24 -6.72
N PHE A 85 12.23 3.70 -5.80
CA PHE A 85 12.66 3.43 -4.43
C PHE A 85 13.78 2.38 -4.36
N ASN A 86 13.71 1.34 -5.18
CA ASN A 86 14.74 0.29 -5.22
C ASN A 86 16.03 0.77 -5.89
N ASP A 87 15.93 1.53 -6.98
CA ASP A 87 17.11 1.99 -7.73
C ASP A 87 17.86 3.13 -7.03
N SER A 88 17.16 3.97 -6.24
CA SER A 88 17.76 5.13 -5.56
C SER A 88 16.98 5.52 -4.30
N PRO A 89 17.20 4.82 -3.16
CA PRO A 89 16.42 5.01 -1.93
C PRO A 89 16.74 6.30 -1.16
N THR A 90 17.78 7.06 -1.54
CA THR A 90 18.25 8.21 -0.77
C THR A 90 17.97 9.54 -1.49
N VAL A 91 17.10 10.35 -0.91
CA VAL A 91 16.92 11.76 -1.29
C VAL A 91 17.86 12.61 -0.45
N ILE A 92 18.85 13.25 -1.07
CA ILE A 92 19.70 14.23 -0.40
C ILE A 92 19.08 15.62 -0.53
N SER A 93 18.73 16.23 0.61
CA SER A 93 18.28 17.62 0.67
C SER A 93 19.43 18.47 1.18
N LEU A 94 19.90 19.42 0.36
CA LEU A 94 20.88 20.40 0.81
C LEU A 94 20.18 21.52 1.57
N GLU A 95 20.55 21.66 2.84
CA GLU A 95 20.18 22.83 3.63
C GLU A 95 20.87 24.08 3.08
N ARG A 96 20.14 25.18 2.89
CA ARG A 96 20.67 26.43 2.31
C ARG A 96 21.05 27.47 3.36
N ASN A 97 20.95 27.14 4.65
CA ASN A 97 21.24 28.06 5.76
C ASN A 97 22.76 28.19 6.03
N TYR A 98 23.55 28.45 4.99
CA TYR A 98 25.01 28.66 5.09
C TYR A 98 25.41 29.97 5.77
N LYS A 99 24.46 30.80 6.20
CA LYS A 99 24.75 32.04 6.95
C LYS A 99 24.52 31.89 8.45
N ASP A 100 23.75 30.89 8.85
CA ASP A 100 23.39 30.66 10.25
C ASP A 100 24.27 29.60 10.91
N TRP A 101 25.02 28.81 10.13
CA TRP A 101 25.99 27.84 10.64
C TRP A 101 27.30 28.51 11.10
N ASN A 102 27.70 28.29 12.35
CA ASN A 102 29.02 28.69 12.86
C ASN A 102 30.03 27.57 12.57
N THR A 103 30.77 27.67 11.47
CA THR A 103 31.74 26.64 11.06
C THR A 103 33.11 26.87 11.65
N THR A 104 33.77 25.80 12.09
CA THR A 104 35.20 25.84 12.39
C THR A 104 36.02 25.98 11.10
N PHE A 105 37.12 26.74 11.17
CA PHE A 105 38.07 26.86 10.07
C PHE A 105 38.63 25.47 9.68
N PRO A 106 38.66 25.11 8.38
CA PRO A 106 39.11 23.78 7.95
C PRO A 106 40.62 23.61 8.13
N ALA A 107 41.07 22.36 8.20
CA ALA A 107 42.50 22.06 8.14
C ALA A 107 43.05 22.43 6.76
N VAL A 108 44.06 23.30 6.73
CA VAL A 108 44.76 23.69 5.50
C VAL A 108 46.10 22.96 5.46
N THR A 109 46.32 22.19 4.40
CA THR A 109 47.61 21.57 4.12
C THR A 109 48.24 22.24 2.91
N ILE A 110 49.42 22.83 3.10
CA ILE A 110 50.19 23.45 2.02
C ILE A 110 51.30 22.50 1.62
N CYS A 111 51.38 22.16 0.33
CA CYS A 111 52.49 21.39 -0.22
C CYS A 111 53.42 22.33 -1.00
N PRO A 112 54.75 22.32 -0.74
CA PRO A 112 55.68 23.08 -1.56
C PRO A 112 55.71 22.53 -2.99
N ALA A 113 55.77 23.42 -3.98
CA ALA A 113 55.84 23.04 -5.39
C ALA A 113 57.10 22.22 -5.73
N LYS A 114 58.16 22.44 -4.96
CA LYS A 114 59.41 21.70 -5.04
C LYS A 114 59.50 20.74 -3.85
N LYS A 115 59.65 19.46 -4.14
CA LYS A 115 59.70 18.40 -3.12
C LYS A 115 61.02 18.36 -2.35
N ILE A 116 62.11 18.81 -2.98
CA ILE A 116 63.48 18.67 -2.48
C ILE A 116 64.26 19.92 -2.86
N ASP A 117 64.88 20.59 -1.89
CA ASP A 117 65.84 21.63 -2.18
C ASP A 117 67.20 21.00 -2.53
N PRO A 118 67.79 21.35 -3.69
CA PRO A 118 68.99 20.71 -4.22
C PRO A 118 70.18 20.88 -3.28
N GLU A 119 70.25 22.02 -2.58
CA GLU A 119 71.30 22.30 -1.60
C GLU A 119 71.24 21.32 -0.41
N ILE A 120 70.03 21.05 0.10
CA ILE A 120 69.80 20.15 1.25
C ILE A 120 69.97 18.69 0.83
N SER A 121 69.61 18.32 -0.41
CA SER A 121 69.82 16.94 -0.89
C SER A 121 71.29 16.57 -1.08
N GLU A 122 72.10 17.49 -1.61
CA GLU A 122 73.53 17.23 -1.82
C GLU A 122 74.29 17.14 -0.49
N GLU A 123 73.88 17.92 0.53
CA GLU A 123 74.43 17.82 1.88
C GLU A 123 74.08 16.48 2.56
N LEU A 124 72.87 15.97 2.36
CA LEU A 124 72.45 14.66 2.86
C LEU A 124 73.13 13.49 2.16
N ILE A 125 73.45 13.61 0.87
CA ILE A 125 74.13 12.55 0.09
C ILE A 125 75.62 12.45 0.44
N ARG A 126 76.24 13.56 0.87
CA ARG A 126 77.69 13.63 1.16
C ARG A 126 78.07 13.18 2.59
N LYS A 127 77.09 12.93 3.45
CA LYS A 127 77.28 12.50 4.84
C LYS A 127 77.08 10.99 4.99
#